data_AF-A0A812MW82-F1
#
_entry.id   AF-A0A812MW82-F1
#
_cell.length_a   1.000
_cell.length_b   1.000
_cell.length_c   1.000
_cell.angle_alpha   90.00
_cell.angle_beta   90.00
_cell.angle_gamma   90.00
#
_symmetry.space_group_name_H-M   'P 1'
#
loop_
_entity.id
_entity.type
_entity.pdbx_description
1 polymer ?
#
loop_
_entity_poly.entity_id
_entity_poly.type
_entity_poly.pdbx_seq_one_letter_code
_entity_poly.pdbx_strand_id
1 'polypeptide(L)'
;MLVPMTTALITILFVIVVADYYWDCEWSWPDHLCFIGTFPIFGSFDANSYVFLILWCLGVTWFFFLIVNTGGQMVKQFGLRAPFRKAAVICVSVQERQETISSGYSRTLALRKKALGLVAKVFRGKDLPGGFLSLSGASSQTIPLKYDHTSKLWYVEFRCQRYVYDSDGDGFVQHDPSTSLRKGHAAFDTLLAEGGLRTKSPSPQGFKSVDEMYRSAGPNQIPFEVDSWSQALTEEFSTLFFLYQFSIYAVCVWFSYWHYTIIAMTIAIISGFFNTSVRLASQQSIKSMMEQQLTAHVLRDGQVVEIDANELVPGDIVKVQPGPVPCDLLLLRGAAVCDESTLTGESMPVQRLAPVEKLPDDPPGFRFAAKHSLVAGTSVLQVVDNETWALATHTGIHTQKGQLLLLILYPPKLVFKYDEQLSVAWQAAERSWRARRALKQELARPEVVFFLLIIYAFALVVKLMRVMYVRYAVQQKLPLTATWASGVFTCSCVLPTMLHIVLSVGQVISAKRLKEQTALELEKSCSIFCVVPKRIALAGKVRVACFDKTGTLTTSGLEFFGVHCVETEGSGGPARQLSCFGSQP
;
A
#
# COMPACT_ATOMS: atom_id res chain seq x y z
N MET A 1 6.62 15.62 -21.53
CA MET A 1 7.24 16.98 -21.55
C MET A 1 6.22 18.12 -21.53
N LEU A 2 5.04 17.99 -22.15
CA LEU A 2 4.06 19.10 -22.17
C LEU A 2 3.60 19.56 -20.78
N VAL A 3 3.34 18.63 -19.84
CA VAL A 3 2.89 18.98 -18.48
C VAL A 3 3.89 19.80 -17.66
N PRO A 4 5.16 19.36 -17.48
CA PRO A 4 6.11 20.17 -16.73
C PRO A 4 6.31 21.54 -17.39
N MET A 5 6.22 21.64 -18.71
CA MET A 5 6.29 22.92 -19.43
C MET A 5 5.07 23.80 -19.18
N THR A 6 3.84 23.27 -19.22
CA THR A 6 2.63 24.06 -18.95
C THR A 6 2.51 24.43 -17.47
N THR A 7 2.86 23.54 -16.55
CA THR A 7 2.94 23.87 -15.12
C THR A 7 4.00 24.94 -14.88
N ALA A 8 5.20 24.79 -15.46
CA ALA A 8 6.26 25.78 -15.34
C ALA A 8 5.83 27.14 -15.92
N LEU A 9 5.20 27.14 -17.09
CA LEU A 9 4.68 28.35 -17.72
C LEU A 9 3.65 29.04 -16.83
N ILE A 10 2.66 28.31 -16.30
CA ILE A 10 1.65 28.87 -15.39
C ILE A 10 2.32 29.44 -14.13
N THR A 11 3.30 28.74 -13.55
CA THR A 11 4.01 29.24 -12.36
C THR A 11 4.86 30.47 -12.66
N ILE A 12 5.55 30.53 -13.79
CA ILE A 12 6.36 31.68 -14.20
C ILE A 12 5.46 32.90 -14.43
N LEU A 13 4.34 32.72 -15.13
CA LEU A 13 3.35 33.77 -15.32
C LEU A 13 2.81 34.27 -13.98
N PHE A 14 2.59 33.37 -13.01
CA PHE A 14 2.08 33.73 -11.69
C PHE A 14 3.10 34.57 -10.92
N VAL A 15 4.38 34.18 -10.98
CA VAL A 15 5.49 34.94 -10.37
C VAL A 15 5.63 36.32 -11.00
N ILE A 16 5.51 36.44 -12.33
CA ILE A 16 5.59 37.74 -13.03
C ILE A 16 4.46 38.66 -12.58
N VAL A 17 3.22 38.15 -12.53
CA VAL A 17 2.03 38.91 -12.11
C VAL A 17 2.16 39.40 -10.66
N VAL A 18 2.65 38.54 -9.76
CA VAL A 18 2.90 38.91 -8.36
C VAL A 18 4.09 39.87 -8.22
N ALA A 19 5.16 39.69 -8.98
CA ALA A 19 6.31 40.59 -8.96
C ALA A 19 5.96 42.00 -9.47
N ASP A 20 5.11 42.11 -10.49
CA ASP A 20 4.57 43.40 -10.98
C ASP A 20 3.70 44.07 -9.92
N TYR A 21 2.94 43.30 -9.15
CA TYR A 21 2.09 43.82 -8.09
C TYR A 21 2.89 44.43 -6.93
N TYR A 22 4.02 43.81 -6.56
CA TYR A 22 4.87 44.23 -5.45
C TYR A 22 6.04 45.14 -5.85
N TRP A 23 6.09 45.58 -7.10
CA TRP A 23 7.17 46.41 -7.61
C TRP A 23 7.20 47.79 -6.94
N ASP A 24 8.38 48.21 -6.45
CA ASP A 24 8.60 49.47 -5.69
C ASP A 24 7.73 49.66 -4.44
N CYS A 25 7.22 48.58 -3.84
CA CYS A 25 6.45 48.65 -2.62
C CYS A 25 7.33 49.02 -1.41
N GLU A 26 6.92 49.99 -0.57
CA GLU A 26 7.62 50.34 0.67
C GLU A 26 7.33 49.32 1.79
N TRP A 27 8.38 48.72 2.35
CA TRP A 27 8.30 47.65 3.36
C TRP A 27 8.25 48.18 4.81
N SER A 28 7.73 49.39 5.04
CA SER A 28 7.68 49.98 6.39
C SER A 28 6.49 49.43 7.21
N TRP A 29 6.78 48.80 8.34
CA TRP A 29 5.78 48.47 9.37
C TRP A 29 5.19 49.77 9.97
N PRO A 30 3.88 49.88 10.30
CA PRO A 30 2.83 48.86 10.35
C PRO A 30 1.71 48.99 9.28
N ASP A 31 1.74 50.07 8.48
CA ASP A 31 0.72 50.37 7.47
C ASP A 31 1.28 50.14 6.06
N HIS A 32 1.25 48.88 5.62
CA HIS A 32 1.71 48.47 4.30
C HIS A 32 0.66 48.81 3.22
N LEU A 33 0.54 50.08 2.85
CA LEU A 33 -0.28 50.50 1.69
C LEU A 33 0.45 50.19 0.37
N CYS A 34 0.62 48.90 0.08
CA CYS A 34 1.16 48.40 -1.18
C CYS A 34 0.22 48.62 -2.40
N PHE A 35 -0.95 49.23 -2.17
CA PHE A 35 -1.91 49.59 -3.23
C PHE A 35 -1.38 50.66 -4.20
N ILE A 36 -0.20 51.23 -3.95
CA ILE A 36 0.45 52.30 -4.74
C ILE A 36 1.76 51.82 -5.37
N GLY A 37 1.86 50.53 -5.73
CA GLY A 37 2.98 50.05 -6.56
C GLY A 37 2.97 50.73 -7.93
N THR A 38 4.15 51.02 -8.48
CA THR A 38 4.23 51.32 -9.92
C THR A 38 4.05 49.98 -10.64
N PHE A 39 3.09 49.88 -11.58
CA PHE A 39 2.81 48.64 -12.31
C PHE A 39 3.58 48.64 -13.65
N PRO A 40 4.89 48.27 -13.69
CA PRO A 40 5.71 48.44 -14.89
C PRO A 40 5.24 47.61 -16.09
N ILE A 41 4.63 46.44 -15.87
CA ILE A 41 4.24 45.50 -16.93
C ILE A 41 2.81 45.76 -17.38
N PHE A 42 1.85 45.85 -16.45
CA PHE A 42 0.43 45.93 -16.78
C PHE A 42 -0.15 47.34 -16.69
N GLY A 43 0.61 48.33 -16.22
CA GLY A 43 0.30 49.75 -16.24
C GLY A 43 -0.82 50.22 -15.30
N SER A 44 -1.73 49.33 -14.88
CA SER A 44 -2.83 49.62 -13.96
C SER A 44 -3.16 48.43 -13.06
N PHE A 45 -3.62 48.73 -11.84
CA PHE A 45 -4.09 47.74 -10.87
C PHE A 45 -5.22 46.87 -11.41
N ASP A 46 -6.18 47.48 -12.13
CA ASP A 46 -7.35 46.76 -12.66
C ASP A 46 -6.93 45.74 -13.72
N ALA A 47 -6.05 46.12 -14.65
CA ALA A 47 -5.55 45.21 -15.69
C ALA A 47 -4.78 44.03 -15.07
N ASN A 48 -3.86 44.31 -14.13
CA ASN A 48 -3.11 43.26 -13.44
C ASN A 48 -4.05 42.32 -12.66
N SER A 49 -5.06 42.86 -11.99
CA SER A 49 -6.08 42.08 -11.26
C SER A 49 -6.89 41.14 -12.15
N TYR A 50 -7.28 41.57 -13.36
CA TYR A 50 -7.99 40.71 -14.30
C TYR A 50 -7.09 39.59 -14.84
N VAL A 51 -5.82 39.89 -15.13
CA VAL A 51 -4.84 38.89 -15.58
C VAL A 51 -4.61 37.85 -14.49
N PHE A 52 -4.44 38.27 -13.23
CA PHE A 52 -4.33 37.37 -12.09
C PHE A 52 -5.54 36.44 -11.96
N LEU A 53 -6.76 36.97 -12.04
CA LEU A 53 -8.00 36.19 -11.96
C LEU A 53 -8.07 35.10 -13.04
N ILE A 54 -7.77 35.47 -14.30
CA ILE A 54 -7.79 34.54 -15.43
C ILE A 54 -6.74 33.45 -15.23
N LEU A 55 -5.52 33.86 -14.86
CA LEU A 55 -4.40 32.94 -14.63
C LEU A 55 -4.68 31.97 -13.48
N TRP A 56 -5.30 32.45 -12.39
CA TRP A 56 -5.71 31.61 -11.26
C TRP A 56 -6.77 30.59 -11.68
N CYS A 57 -7.81 31.01 -12.42
CA CYS A 57 -8.84 30.10 -12.92
C CYS A 57 -8.26 29.03 -13.85
N LEU A 58 -7.38 29.43 -14.77
CA LEU A 58 -6.66 28.50 -15.65
C LEU A 58 -5.77 27.55 -14.86
N GLY A 59 -5.03 28.07 -13.87
CA GLY A 59 -4.15 27.30 -13.00
C GLY A 59 -4.92 26.26 -12.19
N VAL A 60 -5.98 26.65 -11.49
CA VAL A 60 -6.83 25.72 -10.70
C VAL A 60 -7.47 24.67 -11.60
N THR A 61 -7.99 25.07 -12.76
CA THR A 61 -8.58 24.13 -13.73
C THR A 61 -7.54 23.16 -14.26
N TRP A 62 -6.33 23.65 -14.56
CA TRP A 62 -5.20 22.83 -15.01
C TRP A 62 -4.73 21.86 -13.94
N PHE A 63 -4.55 22.30 -12.69
CA PHE A 63 -4.17 21.42 -11.58
C PHE A 63 -5.26 20.39 -11.26
N PHE A 64 -6.53 20.79 -11.28
CA PHE A 64 -7.65 19.85 -11.11
C PHE A 64 -7.69 18.82 -12.24
N PHE A 65 -7.55 19.27 -13.49
CA PHE A 65 -7.42 18.39 -14.65
C PHE A 65 -6.26 17.43 -14.48
N LEU A 66 -5.08 17.92 -14.07
CA LEU A 66 -3.92 17.08 -13.79
C LEU A 66 -4.28 16.04 -12.74
N ILE A 67 -4.80 16.39 -11.58
CA ILE A 67 -5.06 15.39 -10.52
C ILE A 67 -6.08 14.34 -10.95
N VAL A 68 -7.21 14.78 -11.53
CA VAL A 68 -8.30 13.88 -11.92
C VAL A 68 -7.82 12.89 -12.99
N ASN A 69 -7.11 13.39 -14.00
CA ASN A 69 -6.69 12.56 -15.13
C ASN A 69 -5.41 11.78 -14.81
N THR A 70 -4.52 12.37 -14.04
CA THR A 70 -3.24 11.76 -13.67
C THR A 70 -3.41 10.74 -12.55
N GLY A 71 -4.40 10.87 -11.67
CA GLY A 71 -4.68 9.90 -10.59
C GLY A 71 -3.48 9.63 -9.68
N GLY A 72 -2.59 10.62 -9.52
CA GLY A 72 -1.31 10.48 -8.81
C GLY A 72 -0.18 9.83 -9.61
N GLN A 73 -0.39 9.44 -10.88
CA GLN A 73 0.62 8.82 -11.74
C GLN A 73 0.87 9.64 -13.01
N MET A 74 1.69 10.70 -12.89
CA MET A 74 2.11 11.60 -13.99
C MET A 74 2.62 10.82 -15.21
N VAL A 75 3.22 9.66 -15.00
CA VAL A 75 3.81 8.84 -16.04
C VAL A 75 2.75 8.16 -16.94
N LYS A 76 1.56 7.85 -16.40
CA LYS A 76 0.55 7.01 -17.07
C LYS A 76 -0.08 7.69 -18.30
N GLN A 77 -0.29 9.00 -18.24
CA GLN A 77 -1.02 9.72 -19.27
C GLN A 77 -0.17 10.23 -20.42
N PHE A 78 1.13 10.42 -20.18
CA PHE A 78 2.05 11.00 -21.17
C PHE A 78 3.04 9.99 -21.74
N GLY A 79 2.91 8.72 -21.36
CA GLY A 79 3.60 7.62 -22.03
C GLY A 79 3.06 7.44 -23.45
N LEU A 80 3.93 7.61 -24.44
CA LEU A 80 3.62 7.21 -25.82
C LEU A 80 3.57 5.68 -25.87
N ARG A 81 2.53 5.12 -26.50
CA ARG A 81 2.50 3.68 -26.79
C ARG A 81 3.65 3.38 -27.73
N ALA A 82 4.67 2.70 -27.22
CA ALA A 82 5.83 2.27 -27.98
C ALA A 82 5.79 0.75 -28.16
N PRO A 83 6.40 0.22 -29.24
CA PRO A 83 6.63 -1.22 -29.33
C PRO A 83 7.48 -1.66 -28.14
N PHE A 84 7.21 -2.86 -27.64
CA PHE A 84 7.81 -3.43 -26.43
C PHE A 84 9.32 -3.22 -26.30
N ARG A 85 10.08 -3.45 -27.39
CA ARG A 85 11.56 -3.29 -27.42
C ARG A 85 12.07 -1.87 -27.18
N LYS A 86 11.22 -0.86 -27.31
CA LYS A 86 11.53 0.56 -27.05
C LYS A 86 10.79 1.10 -25.82
N ALA A 87 9.99 0.27 -25.15
CA ALA A 87 9.24 0.68 -23.98
C ALA A 87 10.19 0.77 -22.77
N ALA A 88 10.16 1.90 -22.06
CA ALA A 88 10.87 2.05 -20.79
C ALA A 88 10.00 1.63 -19.59
N VAL A 89 8.67 1.67 -19.76
CA VAL A 89 7.68 1.42 -18.70
C VAL A 89 6.50 0.63 -19.25
N ILE A 90 5.85 -0.15 -18.40
CA ILE A 90 4.65 -0.92 -18.71
C ILE A 90 3.53 -0.50 -17.76
N CYS A 91 2.30 -0.39 -18.28
CA CYS A 91 1.12 -0.12 -17.49
C CYS A 91 0.42 -1.44 -17.14
N VAL A 92 0.40 -1.78 -15.86
CA VAL A 92 -0.29 -2.97 -15.33
C VAL A 92 -1.62 -2.53 -14.73
N SER A 93 -2.72 -3.08 -15.22
CA SER A 93 -4.05 -2.81 -14.66
C SER A 93 -4.53 -3.99 -13.82
N VAL A 94 -4.78 -3.75 -12.54
CA VAL A 94 -5.26 -4.74 -11.59
C VAL A 94 -6.66 -4.38 -11.12
N GLN A 95 -7.56 -5.36 -11.19
CA GLN A 95 -8.85 -5.24 -10.57
C GLN A 95 -8.70 -5.46 -9.06
N GLU A 96 -8.73 -4.37 -8.28
CA GLU A 96 -8.60 -4.44 -6.83
C GLU A 96 -9.86 -5.03 -6.21
N ARG A 97 -9.67 -6.06 -5.37
CA ARG A 97 -10.74 -6.60 -4.54
C ARG A 97 -11.02 -5.59 -3.42
N GLN A 98 -12.13 -4.88 -3.52
CA GLN A 98 -12.61 -3.99 -2.47
C GLN A 98 -13.44 -4.77 -1.46
N GLU A 99 -13.04 -4.73 -0.20
CA GLU A 99 -13.80 -5.33 0.89
C GLU A 99 -14.64 -4.24 1.56
N THR A 100 -15.96 -4.35 1.40
CA THR A 100 -16.90 -3.45 2.05
C THR A 100 -17.22 -3.97 3.44
N ILE A 101 -16.80 -3.26 4.48
CA ILE A 101 -17.18 -3.57 5.85
C ILE A 101 -18.66 -3.20 6.01
N SER A 102 -19.53 -4.20 6.05
CA SER A 102 -20.98 -4.03 6.14
C SER A 102 -21.55 -4.70 7.39
N SER A 103 -22.43 -4.01 8.10
CA SER A 103 -23.23 -4.57 9.20
C SER A 103 -24.62 -5.04 8.75
N GLY A 104 -24.83 -5.35 7.47
CA GLY A 104 -26.14 -5.83 7.00
C GLY A 104 -26.34 -5.79 5.49
N TYR A 105 -26.78 -6.93 4.96
CA TYR A 105 -27.19 -7.13 3.58
C TYR A 105 -28.56 -6.46 3.34
N SER A 106 -28.60 -5.37 2.57
CA SER A 106 -29.85 -4.72 2.17
C SER A 106 -30.12 -4.96 0.68
N ARG A 107 -31.35 -5.38 0.34
CA ARG A 107 -31.85 -5.59 -1.05
C ARG A 107 -31.64 -4.37 -1.97
N THR A 108 -31.51 -3.17 -1.40
CA THR A 108 -31.23 -1.92 -2.13
C THR A 108 -29.85 -1.88 -2.78
N LEU A 109 -28.87 -2.63 -2.27
CA LEU A 109 -27.50 -2.69 -2.79
C LEU A 109 -27.40 -3.49 -4.10
N ALA A 110 -28.22 -4.54 -4.26
CA ALA A 110 -28.27 -5.36 -5.47
C ALA A 110 -28.87 -4.60 -6.66
N LEU A 111 -29.92 -3.80 -6.41
CA LEU A 111 -30.50 -2.89 -7.39
C LEU A 111 -29.51 -1.77 -7.79
N ARG A 112 -28.69 -1.27 -6.86
CA ARG A 112 -27.62 -0.30 -7.13
C ARG A 112 -26.52 -0.85 -8.04
N LYS A 113 -26.03 -2.07 -7.79
CA LYS A 113 -25.03 -2.71 -8.68
C LYS A 113 -25.55 -2.91 -10.11
N LYS A 114 -26.84 -3.27 -10.26
CA LYS A 114 -27.49 -3.37 -11.58
C LYS A 114 -27.61 -2.00 -12.28
N ALA A 115 -27.99 -0.96 -11.55
CA ALA A 115 -28.10 0.39 -12.10
C ALA A 115 -26.74 1.00 -12.49
N LEU A 116 -25.71 0.85 -11.65
CA LEU A 116 -24.33 1.28 -11.96
C LEU A 116 -23.74 0.52 -13.15
N GLY A 117 -24.01 -0.79 -13.27
CA GLY A 117 -23.59 -1.58 -14.44
C GLY A 117 -24.24 -1.12 -15.75
N LEU A 118 -25.45 -0.55 -15.67
CA LEU A 118 -26.17 0.01 -16.81
C LEU A 118 -25.57 1.36 -17.24
N VAL A 119 -25.23 2.23 -16.28
CA VAL A 119 -24.53 3.50 -16.53
C VAL A 119 -23.13 3.25 -17.11
N ALA A 120 -22.39 2.28 -16.58
CA ALA A 120 -21.07 1.91 -17.10
C ALA A 120 -21.12 1.35 -18.54
N LYS A 121 -22.23 0.68 -18.93
CA LYS A 121 -22.44 0.24 -20.33
C LYS A 121 -22.74 1.41 -21.27
N VAL A 122 -23.49 2.42 -20.83
CA VAL A 122 -23.84 3.59 -21.65
C VAL A 122 -22.62 4.48 -21.94
N PHE A 123 -21.65 4.55 -21.02
CA PHE A 123 -20.43 5.36 -21.19
C PHE A 123 -19.23 4.63 -21.81
N ARG A 124 -19.35 3.35 -22.17
CA ARG A 124 -18.26 2.56 -22.81
C ARG A 124 -17.93 2.96 -24.25
N GLY A 125 -18.75 3.79 -24.90
CA GLY A 125 -18.62 4.11 -26.33
C GLY A 125 -17.73 5.30 -26.69
N LYS A 126 -17.12 5.99 -25.71
CA LYS A 126 -16.17 7.07 -25.97
C LYS A 126 -14.99 6.89 -25.03
N ASP A 127 -13.79 6.82 -25.59
CA ASP A 127 -12.52 6.91 -24.87
C ASP A 127 -12.38 8.29 -24.20
N LEU A 128 -13.17 8.54 -23.14
CA LEU A 128 -12.92 9.65 -22.25
C LEU A 128 -11.65 9.34 -21.44
N PRO A 129 -10.76 10.33 -21.24
CA PRO A 129 -9.60 10.17 -20.37
C PRO A 129 -10.09 9.71 -18.99
N GLY A 130 -9.58 8.55 -18.55
CA GLY A 130 -10.14 7.71 -17.48
C GLY A 130 -10.12 8.27 -16.05
N GLY A 131 -10.18 9.59 -15.87
CA GLY A 131 -10.18 10.25 -14.58
C GLY A 131 -11.56 10.55 -14.00
N PHE A 132 -12.56 10.87 -14.83
CA PHE A 132 -13.78 11.52 -14.30
C PHE A 132 -14.78 10.57 -13.62
N LEU A 133 -14.83 9.30 -14.03
CA LEU A 133 -15.57 8.24 -13.33
C LEU A 133 -14.90 6.89 -13.59
N SER A 134 -13.81 6.60 -12.87
CA SER A 134 -13.33 5.22 -12.72
C SER A 134 -14.33 4.43 -11.86
N LEU A 135 -15.49 4.09 -12.44
CA LEU A 135 -16.52 3.22 -11.85
C LEU A 135 -16.09 1.75 -11.85
N SER A 136 -14.98 1.43 -12.53
CA SER A 136 -14.35 0.12 -12.50
C SER A 136 -13.30 0.13 -11.40
N GLY A 137 -13.35 -0.82 -10.46
CA GLY A 137 -12.33 -1.00 -9.42
C GLY A 137 -10.96 -1.44 -9.95
N ALA A 138 -10.63 -1.11 -11.20
CA ALA A 138 -9.36 -1.38 -11.83
C ALA A 138 -8.40 -0.21 -11.53
N SER A 139 -7.43 -0.44 -10.62
CA SER A 139 -6.31 0.47 -10.47
C SER A 139 -5.25 0.07 -11.50
N SER A 140 -4.75 1.01 -12.28
CA SER A 140 -3.58 0.75 -13.14
C SER A 140 -2.37 1.49 -12.62
N GLN A 141 -1.26 0.78 -12.56
CA GLN A 141 0.03 1.26 -12.09
C GLN A 141 1.05 1.21 -13.22
N THR A 142 1.96 2.17 -13.25
CA THR A 142 3.06 2.21 -14.22
C THR A 142 4.32 1.67 -13.55
N ILE A 143 4.97 0.69 -14.18
CA ILE A 143 6.11 -0.04 -13.61
C ILE A 143 7.28 0.06 -14.59
N PRO A 144 8.52 0.29 -14.11
CA PRO A 144 9.69 0.25 -14.98
C PRO A 144 9.89 -1.15 -15.57
N LEU A 145 10.17 -1.19 -16.88
CA LEU A 145 10.57 -2.42 -17.55
C LEU A 145 12.08 -2.61 -17.31
N LYS A 146 12.46 -3.68 -16.63
CA LYS A 146 13.86 -4.00 -16.35
C LYS A 146 14.37 -5.00 -17.42
N TYR A 147 15.58 -4.76 -17.93
CA TYR A 147 16.27 -5.68 -18.83
C TYR A 147 17.47 -6.25 -18.11
N ASP A 148 17.51 -7.57 -17.95
CA ASP A 148 18.68 -8.23 -17.41
C ASP A 148 19.69 -8.48 -18.54
N HIS A 149 20.81 -7.76 -18.51
CA HIS A 149 21.88 -7.89 -19.49
C HIS A 149 22.58 -9.26 -19.46
N THR A 150 22.63 -9.91 -18.30
CA THR A 150 23.25 -11.24 -18.16
C THR A 150 22.39 -12.32 -18.78
N SER A 151 21.08 -12.18 -18.60
CA SER A 151 20.08 -13.19 -18.96
C SER A 151 19.41 -12.95 -20.31
N LYS A 152 19.60 -11.76 -20.89
CA LYS A 152 18.97 -11.27 -22.12
C LYS A 152 17.44 -11.32 -22.10
N LEU A 153 16.82 -11.24 -20.92
CA LEU A 153 15.38 -11.32 -20.72
C LEU A 153 14.82 -10.01 -20.18
N TRP A 154 13.61 -9.71 -20.64
CA TRP A 154 12.82 -8.60 -20.15
C TRP A 154 11.91 -9.08 -19.03
N TYR A 155 11.91 -8.36 -17.90
CA TYR A 155 11.07 -8.71 -16.77
C TYR A 155 10.51 -7.45 -16.09
N VAL A 156 9.40 -7.64 -15.38
CA VAL A 156 8.72 -6.60 -14.61
C VAL A 156 8.48 -7.13 -13.20
N GLU A 157 8.72 -6.27 -12.21
CA GLU A 157 8.43 -6.58 -10.81
C GLU A 157 7.18 -5.82 -10.38
N PHE A 158 6.10 -6.55 -10.12
CA PHE A 158 4.83 -5.99 -9.69
C PHE A 158 4.39 -6.63 -8.38
N ARG A 159 4.16 -5.82 -7.34
CA ARG A 159 3.80 -6.28 -5.98
C ARG A 159 4.75 -7.36 -5.46
N CYS A 160 6.05 -7.11 -5.54
CA CYS A 160 7.11 -8.04 -5.17
C CYS A 160 7.12 -9.38 -5.94
N GLN A 161 6.36 -9.51 -7.04
CA GLN A 161 6.35 -10.68 -7.91
C GLN A 161 7.03 -10.35 -9.23
N ARG A 162 7.85 -11.28 -9.73
CA ARG A 162 8.54 -11.16 -11.02
C ARG A 162 7.71 -11.78 -12.13
N TYR A 163 7.52 -11.02 -13.20
CA TYR A 163 6.88 -11.44 -14.44
C TYR A 163 7.91 -11.38 -15.57
N VAL A 164 8.13 -12.49 -16.25
CA VAL A 164 9.09 -12.58 -17.36
C VAL A 164 8.33 -12.55 -18.67
N TYR A 165 8.86 -11.83 -19.65
CA TYR A 165 8.27 -11.80 -20.99
C TYR A 165 8.56 -13.13 -21.71
N ASP A 166 7.50 -13.83 -22.07
CA ASP A 166 7.55 -15.05 -22.87
C ASP A 166 7.36 -14.69 -24.36
N SER A 167 8.32 -15.10 -25.19
CA SER A 167 8.27 -14.86 -26.64
C SER A 167 7.20 -15.70 -27.34
N ASP A 168 6.87 -16.86 -26.78
CA ASP A 168 6.02 -17.84 -27.43
C ASP A 168 4.53 -17.51 -27.21
N GLY A 169 4.20 -17.02 -26.01
CA GLY A 169 2.85 -16.59 -25.62
C GLY A 169 2.51 -15.12 -25.86
N ASP A 170 3.46 -14.31 -26.36
CA ASP A 170 3.40 -12.85 -26.48
C ASP A 170 2.78 -12.18 -25.23
N GLY A 171 3.36 -12.46 -24.07
CA GLY A 171 2.80 -12.06 -22.80
C GLY A 171 3.79 -12.12 -21.64
N PHE A 172 3.43 -11.43 -20.56
CA PHE A 172 4.16 -11.53 -19.30
C PHE A 172 3.59 -12.68 -18.49
N VAL A 173 4.42 -13.69 -18.28
CA VAL A 173 4.04 -14.89 -17.53
C VAL A 173 4.75 -14.86 -16.18
N GLN A 174 3.99 -15.18 -15.14
CA GLN A 174 4.55 -15.42 -13.83
C GLN A 174 5.20 -16.81 -13.82
N HIS A 175 6.38 -16.94 -13.24
CA HIS A 175 6.97 -18.25 -13.05
C HIS A 175 6.09 -19.05 -12.08
N ASP A 176 5.41 -20.07 -12.59
CA ASP A 176 4.65 -21.01 -11.77
C ASP A 176 5.60 -22.12 -11.28
N PRO A 177 5.96 -22.17 -9.98
CA PRO A 177 6.79 -23.24 -9.43
C PRO A 177 6.14 -24.62 -9.57
N SER A 178 4.82 -24.68 -9.74
CA SER A 178 4.10 -25.93 -10.00
C SER A 178 4.52 -26.64 -11.30
N THR A 179 5.11 -25.92 -12.26
CA THR A 179 5.49 -26.48 -13.56
C THR A 179 6.68 -27.44 -13.46
N SER A 180 7.67 -27.12 -12.61
CA SER A 180 8.80 -28.03 -12.31
C SER A 180 8.36 -29.18 -11.40
N LEU A 181 7.34 -28.95 -10.57
CA LEU A 181 6.80 -29.89 -9.58
C LEU A 181 5.76 -30.87 -10.16
N ARG A 182 5.27 -30.67 -11.38
CA ARG A 182 4.38 -31.62 -12.09
C ARG A 182 5.07 -32.92 -12.49
N LYS A 183 6.39 -33.00 -12.35
CA LYS A 183 7.15 -34.22 -12.59
C LYS A 183 7.00 -35.14 -11.38
N GLY A 184 6.67 -36.41 -11.62
CA GLY A 184 6.39 -37.38 -10.55
C GLY A 184 7.59 -37.60 -9.61
N HIS A 185 7.33 -38.21 -8.45
CA HIS A 185 8.34 -38.43 -7.39
C HIS A 185 9.62 -39.14 -7.89
N ALA A 186 9.47 -40.07 -8.84
CA ALA A 186 10.59 -40.78 -9.47
C ALA A 186 11.59 -39.87 -10.18
N ALA A 187 11.15 -38.69 -10.66
CA ALA A 187 12.03 -37.71 -11.29
C ALA A 187 12.92 -36.98 -10.27
N PHE A 188 12.49 -36.87 -9.01
CA PHE A 188 13.27 -36.26 -7.94
C PHE A 188 14.27 -37.24 -7.34
N ASP A 189 13.90 -38.51 -7.20
CA ASP A 189 14.81 -39.57 -6.72
C ASP A 189 16.00 -39.75 -7.68
N THR A 190 15.72 -39.68 -8.98
CA THR A 190 16.76 -39.72 -10.02
C THR A 190 17.60 -38.45 -10.04
N LEU A 191 17.01 -37.27 -9.82
CA LEU A 191 17.76 -36.02 -9.68
C LEU A 191 18.68 -36.04 -8.45
N LEU A 192 18.25 -36.66 -7.35
CA LEU A 192 19.09 -36.89 -6.18
C LEU A 192 20.24 -37.86 -6.50
N ALA A 193 19.96 -38.95 -7.22
CA ALA A 193 20.97 -39.93 -7.64
C ALA A 193 22.00 -39.36 -8.64
N GLU A 194 21.58 -38.40 -9.48
CA GLU A 194 22.43 -37.74 -10.48
C GLU A 194 23.25 -36.57 -9.91
N GLY A 195 23.12 -36.27 -8.62
CA GLY A 195 23.91 -35.22 -7.99
C GLY A 195 23.30 -33.82 -8.09
N GLY A 196 21.97 -33.71 -8.17
CA GLY A 196 21.24 -32.45 -8.10
C GLY A 196 21.10 -31.72 -9.45
N LEU A 197 20.73 -30.44 -9.37
CA LEU A 197 20.64 -29.60 -10.56
C LEU A 197 22.04 -29.28 -11.10
N ARG A 198 22.14 -29.22 -12.43
CA ARG A 198 23.36 -28.80 -13.12
C ARG A 198 23.36 -27.30 -13.33
N THR A 199 24.53 -26.67 -13.16
CA THR A 199 24.62 -25.21 -13.18
C THR A 199 24.33 -24.63 -14.57
N LYS A 200 24.98 -25.16 -15.61
CA LYS A 200 24.94 -24.60 -16.98
C LYS A 200 24.23 -25.46 -18.02
N SER A 201 24.12 -26.77 -17.78
CA SER A 201 23.48 -27.70 -18.72
C SER A 201 22.10 -28.07 -18.19
N PRO A 202 21.09 -28.26 -19.07
CA PRO A 202 19.83 -28.86 -18.63
C PRO A 202 20.09 -30.24 -18.05
N SER A 203 19.39 -30.58 -16.97
CA SER A 203 19.53 -31.90 -16.36
C SER A 203 18.88 -32.96 -17.26
N PRO A 204 19.32 -34.24 -17.18
CA PRO A 204 18.54 -35.35 -17.70
C PRO A 204 17.11 -35.26 -17.14
N GLN A 205 16.10 -35.60 -17.95
CA GLN A 205 14.67 -35.46 -17.63
C GLN A 205 14.05 -34.06 -17.79
N GLY A 206 14.79 -33.13 -18.41
CA GLY A 206 14.25 -31.85 -18.86
C GLY A 206 13.95 -30.88 -17.73
N PHE A 207 14.65 -30.97 -16.58
CA PHE A 207 14.65 -29.85 -15.65
C PHE A 207 15.53 -28.75 -16.26
N LYS A 208 15.06 -27.51 -16.08
CA LYS A 208 15.82 -26.34 -16.48
C LYS A 208 17.11 -26.27 -15.67
N SER A 209 18.16 -25.73 -16.28
CA SER A 209 19.42 -25.50 -15.57
C SER A 209 19.23 -24.50 -14.41
N VAL A 210 20.16 -24.48 -13.45
CA VAL A 210 20.14 -23.50 -12.35
C VAL A 210 20.10 -22.09 -12.92
N ASP A 211 20.91 -21.79 -13.93
CA ASP A 211 20.94 -20.48 -14.57
C ASP A 211 19.57 -20.12 -15.19
N GLU A 212 18.94 -21.03 -15.92
CA GLU A 212 17.61 -20.79 -16.50
C GLU A 212 16.51 -20.63 -15.45
N MET A 213 16.59 -21.36 -14.34
CA MET A 213 15.66 -21.22 -13.23
C MET A 213 15.87 -19.88 -12.52
N TYR A 214 17.12 -19.51 -12.24
CA TYR A 214 17.49 -18.23 -11.63
C TYR A 214 17.00 -17.05 -12.49
N ARG A 215 17.11 -17.16 -13.81
CA ARG A 215 16.59 -16.19 -14.77
C ARG A 215 15.08 -15.98 -14.68
N SER A 216 14.34 -17.08 -14.51
CA SER A 216 12.87 -17.05 -14.54
C SER A 216 12.24 -16.72 -13.18
N ALA A 217 12.75 -17.31 -12.10
CA ALA A 217 12.25 -17.10 -10.75
C ALA A 217 12.84 -15.86 -10.08
N GLY A 218 14.08 -15.51 -10.42
CA GLY A 218 14.85 -14.47 -9.74
C GLY A 218 15.48 -14.93 -8.42
N PRO A 219 16.16 -14.01 -7.72
CA PRO A 219 16.74 -14.31 -6.41
C PRO A 219 15.65 -14.65 -5.39
N ASN A 220 15.99 -15.50 -4.41
CA ASN A 220 15.13 -15.83 -3.27
C ASN A 220 15.13 -14.69 -2.22
N GLN A 221 14.80 -13.49 -2.67
CA GLN A 221 14.59 -12.31 -1.84
C GLN A 221 13.21 -11.74 -2.17
N ILE A 222 12.54 -11.12 -1.21
CA ILE A 222 11.33 -10.35 -1.46
C ILE A 222 11.75 -8.94 -1.88
N PRO A 223 11.63 -8.55 -3.16
CA PRO A 223 12.10 -7.23 -3.62
C PRO A 223 11.10 -6.17 -3.17
N PHE A 224 11.34 -5.60 -1.99
CA PHE A 224 10.64 -4.42 -1.49
C PHE A 224 11.57 -3.21 -1.55
N GLU A 225 11.36 -2.37 -2.55
CA GLU A 225 12.06 -1.09 -2.70
C GLU A 225 11.32 -0.02 -1.89
N VAL A 226 12.06 0.71 -1.03
CA VAL A 226 11.52 1.86 -0.30
C VAL A 226 11.44 3.04 -1.27
N ASP A 227 10.36 3.82 -1.19
CA ASP A 227 10.19 4.99 -2.05
C ASP A 227 11.35 5.98 -1.84
N SER A 228 11.82 6.61 -2.91
CA SER A 228 12.81 7.67 -2.76
C SER A 228 12.19 8.91 -2.08
N TRP A 229 13.01 9.68 -1.36
CA TRP A 229 12.55 10.91 -0.70
C TRP A 229 11.83 11.87 -1.63
N SER A 230 12.33 12.04 -2.85
CA SER A 230 11.74 12.94 -3.85
C SER A 230 10.41 12.42 -4.39
N GLN A 231 10.30 11.11 -4.64
CA GLN A 231 9.04 10.49 -5.05
C GLN A 231 7.99 10.62 -3.94
N ALA A 232 8.34 10.27 -2.70
CA ALA A 232 7.44 10.36 -1.56
C ALA A 232 6.95 11.80 -1.32
N LEU A 233 7.85 12.79 -1.44
CA LEU A 233 7.52 14.20 -1.27
C LEU A 233 6.62 14.73 -2.40
N THR A 234 6.92 14.34 -3.65
CA THR A 234 6.11 14.74 -4.81
C THR A 234 4.71 14.16 -4.72
N GLU A 235 4.58 12.90 -4.30
CA GLU A 235 3.28 12.27 -4.05
C GLU A 235 2.49 13.01 -2.97
N GLU A 236 3.12 13.36 -1.84
CA GLU A 236 2.47 14.08 -0.74
C GLU A 236 1.96 15.46 -1.16
N PHE A 237 2.80 16.27 -1.82
CA PHE A 237 2.38 17.60 -2.30
C PHE A 237 1.43 17.56 -3.49
N SER A 238 1.38 16.45 -4.24
CA SER A 238 0.42 16.25 -5.33
C SER A 238 -0.99 15.86 -4.85
N THR A 239 -1.19 15.71 -3.54
CA THR A 239 -2.52 15.44 -2.99
C THR A 239 -3.47 16.64 -3.18
N LEU A 240 -4.76 16.35 -3.33
CA LEU A 240 -5.81 17.36 -3.54
C LEU A 240 -5.81 18.47 -2.48
N PHE A 241 -5.47 18.13 -1.24
CA PHE A 241 -5.47 19.07 -0.11
C PHE A 241 -4.34 20.11 -0.22
N PHE A 242 -3.11 19.69 -0.51
CA PHE A 242 -2.00 20.63 -0.68
C PHE A 242 -2.23 21.55 -1.88
N LEU A 243 -2.77 21.02 -2.98
CA LEU A 243 -3.10 21.83 -4.16
C LEU A 243 -4.20 22.86 -3.88
N TYR A 244 -5.24 22.48 -3.12
CA TYR A 244 -6.25 23.40 -2.62
C TYR A 244 -5.62 24.50 -1.74
N GLN A 245 -4.75 24.14 -0.79
CA GLN A 245 -4.05 25.11 0.06
C GLN A 245 -3.20 26.09 -0.76
N PHE A 246 -2.35 25.60 -1.68
CA PHE A 246 -1.55 26.46 -2.55
C PHE A 246 -2.41 27.40 -3.39
N SER A 247 -3.57 26.93 -3.89
CA SER A 247 -4.49 27.78 -4.66
C SER A 247 -5.09 28.93 -3.84
N ILE A 248 -5.29 28.75 -2.55
CA ILE A 248 -5.81 29.80 -1.66
C ILE A 248 -4.70 30.75 -1.24
N TYR A 249 -3.53 30.21 -0.89
CA TYR A 249 -2.35 31.01 -0.55
C TYR A 249 -1.93 31.94 -1.69
N ALA A 250 -2.04 31.47 -2.93
CA ALA A 250 -1.92 32.28 -4.14
C ALA A 250 -2.82 33.53 -4.13
N VAL A 251 -4.10 33.39 -3.73
CA VAL A 251 -5.04 34.53 -3.61
C VAL A 251 -4.70 35.43 -2.42
N CYS A 252 -4.26 34.85 -1.29
CA CYS A 252 -3.86 35.63 -0.11
C CYS A 252 -2.63 36.51 -0.37
N VAL A 253 -1.64 36.02 -1.11
CA VAL A 253 -0.49 36.83 -1.55
C VAL A 253 -0.96 38.01 -2.39
N TRP A 254 -1.87 37.79 -3.35
CA TRP A 254 -2.40 38.88 -4.18
C TRP A 254 -3.13 39.97 -3.36
N PHE A 255 -3.84 39.60 -2.30
CA PHE A 255 -4.56 40.55 -1.43
C PHE A 255 -3.69 41.27 -0.41
N SER A 256 -2.37 41.32 -0.61
CA SER A 256 -1.43 41.91 0.32
C SER A 256 -1.33 41.20 1.68
N TYR A 257 -1.91 39.99 1.83
CA TYR A 257 -1.78 39.13 3.02
C TYR A 257 -0.58 38.18 2.91
N TRP A 258 0.55 38.70 2.43
CA TRP A 258 1.76 37.91 2.19
C TRP A 258 2.39 37.39 3.49
N HIS A 259 2.35 38.15 4.59
CA HIS A 259 2.83 37.70 5.91
C HIS A 259 2.09 36.45 6.40
N TYR A 260 0.75 36.48 6.37
CA TYR A 260 -0.07 35.33 6.71
C TYR A 260 0.28 34.14 5.80
N THR A 261 0.45 34.41 4.51
CA THR A 261 0.76 33.36 3.54
C THR A 261 2.12 32.72 3.79
N ILE A 262 3.17 33.50 4.09
CA ILE A 262 4.50 32.94 4.42
C ILE A 262 4.42 32.04 5.65
N ILE A 263 3.74 32.47 6.72
CA ILE A 263 3.58 31.64 7.93
C ILE A 263 2.79 30.37 7.61
N ALA A 264 1.67 30.49 6.89
CA ALA A 264 0.84 29.34 6.54
C ALA A 264 1.56 28.35 5.61
N MET A 265 2.32 28.86 4.63
CA MET A 265 3.13 28.07 3.70
C MET A 265 4.27 27.33 4.42
N THR A 266 4.97 27.99 5.34
CA THR A 266 6.05 27.35 6.11
C THR A 266 5.50 26.20 6.97
N ILE A 267 4.37 26.40 7.63
CA ILE A 267 3.67 25.34 8.38
C ILE A 267 3.28 24.16 7.46
N ALA A 268 2.67 24.46 6.30
CA ALA A 268 2.26 23.43 5.35
C ALA A 268 3.46 22.62 4.83
N ILE A 269 4.56 23.28 4.49
CA ILE A 269 5.79 22.65 4.01
C ILE A 269 6.40 21.76 5.11
N ILE A 270 6.58 22.29 6.32
CA ILE A 270 7.12 21.54 7.47
C ILE A 270 6.27 20.29 7.76
N SER A 271 4.95 20.42 7.71
CA SER A 271 4.05 19.28 7.88
C SER A 271 4.22 18.22 6.78
N GLY A 272 4.36 18.63 5.52
CA GLY A 272 4.58 17.71 4.40
C GLY A 272 5.88 16.92 4.55
N PHE A 273 6.96 17.61 4.96
CA PHE A 273 8.23 16.95 5.27
C PHE A 273 8.11 15.99 6.45
N PHE A 274 7.48 16.40 7.55
CA PHE A 274 7.30 15.55 8.72
C PHE A 274 6.50 14.27 8.40
N ASN A 275 5.39 14.41 7.67
CA ASN A 275 4.60 13.26 7.21
C ASN A 275 5.43 12.30 6.34
N THR A 276 6.22 12.86 5.42
CA THR A 276 7.08 12.09 4.51
C THR A 276 8.17 11.33 5.28
N SER A 277 8.84 11.99 6.22
CA SER A 277 9.87 11.37 7.08
C SER A 277 9.33 10.16 7.82
N VAL A 278 8.13 10.29 8.40
CA VAL A 278 7.49 9.21 9.15
C VAL A 278 7.07 8.07 8.24
N ARG A 279 6.53 8.37 7.05
CA ARG A 279 6.20 7.37 6.02
C ARG A 279 7.42 6.54 5.63
N LEU A 280 8.55 7.21 5.34
CA LEU A 280 9.77 6.53 4.91
C LEU A 280 10.41 5.70 6.04
N ALA A 281 10.43 6.23 7.27
CA ALA A 281 10.91 5.47 8.43
C ALA A 281 10.08 4.19 8.66
N SER A 282 8.76 4.26 8.45
CA SER A 282 7.89 3.08 8.55
C SER A 282 8.20 2.04 7.47
N GLN A 283 8.38 2.47 6.21
CA GLN A 283 8.76 1.58 5.10
C GLN A 283 10.14 0.93 5.33
N GLN A 284 11.13 1.68 5.84
CA GLN A 284 12.46 1.14 6.15
C GLN A 284 12.41 0.05 7.23
N SER A 285 11.62 0.26 8.28
CA SER A 285 11.45 -0.75 9.34
C SER A 285 10.82 -2.05 8.81
N ILE A 286 9.95 -1.98 7.80
CA ILE A 286 9.36 -3.16 7.17
C ILE A 286 10.41 -3.88 6.31
N LYS A 287 11.21 -3.12 5.55
CA LYS A 287 12.29 -3.67 4.73
C LYS A 287 13.29 -4.47 5.57
N SER A 288 13.71 -3.94 6.73
CA SER A 288 14.66 -4.64 7.60
C SER A 288 14.08 -5.92 8.24
N MET A 289 12.76 -6.05 8.37
CA MET A 289 12.13 -7.29 8.83
C MET A 289 12.09 -8.39 7.76
N MET A 290 12.20 -8.01 6.48
CA MET A 290 12.15 -8.94 5.35
C MET A 290 13.52 -9.48 4.95
N GLU A 291 14.58 -8.73 5.20
CA GLU A 291 15.95 -9.11 4.89
C GLU A 291 16.49 -10.04 5.98
N GLN A 292 16.60 -11.34 5.69
CA GLN A 292 17.29 -12.32 6.53
C GLN A 292 18.50 -12.86 5.75
N GLN A 293 19.69 -12.71 6.31
CA GLN A 293 20.91 -13.31 5.76
C GLN A 293 20.99 -14.75 6.26
N LEU A 294 20.77 -15.71 5.36
CA LEU A 294 20.77 -17.14 5.65
C LEU A 294 21.70 -17.82 4.65
N THR A 295 22.44 -18.84 5.09
CA THR A 295 23.20 -19.71 4.18
C THR A 295 22.50 -21.06 4.05
N ALA A 296 22.65 -21.70 2.89
CA ALA A 296 22.06 -23.00 2.60
C ALA A 296 23.08 -23.90 1.91
N HIS A 297 23.06 -25.19 2.27
CA HIS A 297 23.90 -26.19 1.61
C HIS A 297 23.10 -26.87 0.51
N VAL A 298 23.53 -26.72 -0.74
CA VAL A 298 22.85 -27.26 -1.92
C VAL A 298 23.70 -28.30 -2.64
N LEU A 299 23.05 -29.27 -3.25
CA LEU A 299 23.67 -30.26 -4.13
C LEU A 299 23.59 -29.75 -5.57
N ARG A 300 24.73 -29.29 -6.10
CA ARG A 300 24.87 -28.81 -7.49
C ARG A 300 26.06 -29.51 -8.15
N ASP A 301 25.89 -29.95 -9.40
CA ASP A 301 26.93 -30.66 -10.18
C ASP A 301 27.59 -31.85 -9.42
N GLY A 302 26.83 -32.54 -8.56
CA GLY A 302 27.31 -33.68 -7.76
C GLY A 302 28.10 -33.33 -6.50
N GLN A 303 28.26 -32.05 -6.16
CA GLN A 303 28.95 -31.61 -4.95
C GLN A 303 28.03 -30.79 -4.04
N VAL A 304 28.26 -30.89 -2.72
CA VAL A 304 27.55 -30.07 -1.74
C VAL A 304 28.28 -28.74 -1.61
N VAL A 305 27.63 -27.67 -2.04
CA VAL A 305 28.17 -26.30 -2.02
C VAL A 305 27.36 -25.47 -1.04
N GLU A 306 28.04 -24.67 -0.21
CA GLU A 306 27.39 -23.66 0.62
C GLU A 306 27.16 -22.39 -0.22
N ILE A 307 25.91 -21.97 -0.31
CA ILE A 307 25.49 -20.77 -1.05
C ILE A 307 24.71 -19.83 -0.14
N ASP A 308 24.63 -18.56 -0.53
CA ASP A 308 23.69 -17.63 0.09
C ASP A 308 22.26 -18.06 -0.24
N ALA A 309 21.35 -17.99 0.73
CA ALA A 309 19.96 -18.35 0.55
C ALA A 309 19.29 -17.51 -0.56
N ASN A 310 19.81 -16.31 -0.87
CA ASN A 310 19.35 -15.47 -1.97
C ASN A 310 19.56 -16.11 -3.36
N GLU A 311 20.51 -17.04 -3.51
CA GLU A 311 20.82 -17.73 -4.76
C GLU A 311 20.06 -19.05 -4.94
N LEU A 312 19.21 -19.42 -3.98
CA LEU A 312 18.36 -20.61 -4.07
C LEU A 312 17.31 -20.45 -5.17
N VAL A 313 17.17 -21.48 -6.00
CA VAL A 313 16.15 -21.55 -7.04
C VAL A 313 15.18 -22.71 -6.82
N PRO A 314 13.92 -22.62 -7.29
CA PRO A 314 13.03 -23.77 -7.29
C PRO A 314 13.65 -24.94 -8.06
N GLY A 315 13.65 -26.12 -7.44
CA GLY A 315 14.27 -27.34 -7.97
C GLY A 315 15.64 -27.67 -7.37
N ASP A 316 16.29 -26.76 -6.64
CA ASP A 316 17.54 -27.08 -5.94
C ASP A 316 17.31 -28.15 -4.87
N ILE A 317 18.24 -29.09 -4.75
CA ILE A 317 18.26 -30.05 -3.64
C ILE A 317 19.09 -29.42 -2.52
N VAL A 318 18.46 -29.21 -1.38
CA VAL A 318 19.04 -28.61 -0.17
C VAL A 318 19.27 -29.70 0.87
N LYS A 319 20.45 -29.70 1.49
CA LYS A 319 20.72 -30.50 2.68
C LYS A 319 20.13 -29.80 3.90
N VAL A 320 19.17 -30.44 4.56
CA VAL A 320 18.49 -29.85 5.71
C VAL A 320 19.42 -29.91 6.93
N GLN A 321 19.60 -28.76 7.59
CA GLN A 321 20.35 -28.62 8.84
C GLN A 321 19.46 -27.99 9.92
N PRO A 322 19.78 -28.20 11.21
CA PRO A 322 19.11 -27.49 12.30
C PRO A 322 19.28 -25.97 12.13
N GLY A 323 18.17 -25.24 12.18
CA GLY A 323 18.15 -23.80 11.91
C GLY A 323 16.90 -23.34 11.14
N PRO A 324 16.82 -22.04 10.83
CA PRO A 324 15.69 -21.47 10.09
C PRO A 324 15.64 -21.99 8.64
N VAL A 325 14.43 -22.31 8.19
CA VAL A 325 14.19 -22.81 6.83
C VAL A 325 14.21 -21.63 5.82
N PRO A 326 15.08 -21.64 4.78
CA PRO A 326 15.28 -20.49 3.89
C PRO A 326 14.18 -20.29 2.84
N CYS A 327 13.50 -21.36 2.41
CA CYS A 327 12.42 -21.33 1.43
C CYS A 327 11.48 -22.53 1.64
N ASP A 328 10.37 -22.64 0.89
CA ASP A 328 9.47 -23.79 1.09
C ASP A 328 10.11 -25.05 0.48
N LEU A 329 10.45 -26.03 1.30
CA LEU A 329 11.11 -27.28 0.91
C LEU A 329 10.15 -28.47 0.94
N LEU A 330 10.41 -29.48 0.12
CA LEU A 330 9.75 -30.78 0.14
C LEU A 330 10.77 -31.85 0.51
N LEU A 331 10.54 -32.58 1.60
CA LEU A 331 11.44 -33.68 2.01
C LEU A 331 11.43 -34.81 0.98
N LEU A 332 12.61 -35.17 0.49
CA LEU A 332 12.82 -36.32 -0.41
C LEU A 332 13.32 -37.54 0.36
N ARG A 333 14.24 -37.35 1.32
CA ARG A 333 14.80 -38.43 2.12
C ARG A 333 15.05 -37.96 3.55
N GLY A 334 14.87 -38.87 4.51
CA GLY A 334 15.08 -38.62 5.93
C GLY A 334 13.86 -38.03 6.64
N ALA A 335 14.09 -37.51 7.84
CA ALA A 335 13.06 -36.93 8.68
C ALA A 335 13.59 -35.72 9.44
N ALA A 336 12.75 -34.71 9.60
CA ALA A 336 13.07 -33.48 10.32
C ALA A 336 11.96 -33.16 11.33
N VAL A 337 12.37 -32.70 12.51
CA VAL A 337 11.48 -32.18 13.54
C VAL A 337 11.54 -30.67 13.46
N CYS A 338 10.39 -30.04 13.21
CA CYS A 338 10.31 -28.62 12.93
C CYS A 338 9.40 -27.91 13.93
N ASP A 339 9.76 -26.68 14.27
CA ASP A 339 8.94 -25.75 15.01
C ASP A 339 8.21 -24.83 14.02
N GLU A 340 6.89 -25.00 13.94
CA GLU A 340 5.99 -24.23 13.07
C GLU A 340 5.26 -23.11 13.83
N SER A 341 5.63 -22.85 15.09
CA SER A 341 4.95 -21.88 15.96
C SER A 341 4.86 -20.47 15.37
N THR A 342 5.85 -20.05 14.56
CA THR A 342 5.87 -18.75 13.87
C THR A 342 4.78 -18.59 12.81
N LEU A 343 4.27 -19.70 12.25
CA LEU A 343 3.34 -19.70 11.12
C LEU A 343 1.96 -20.25 11.49
N THR A 344 1.91 -21.37 12.21
CA THR A 344 0.65 -22.04 12.61
C THR A 344 0.19 -21.63 14.00
N GLY A 345 1.06 -21.01 14.78
CA GLY A 345 0.85 -20.76 16.20
C GLY A 345 1.06 -22.00 17.06
N GLU A 346 1.08 -23.22 16.53
CA GLU A 346 1.15 -24.45 17.34
C GLU A 346 2.55 -24.67 17.94
N SER A 347 2.63 -24.78 19.27
CA SER A 347 3.89 -24.95 20.03
C SER A 347 4.49 -26.36 19.96
N MET A 348 3.71 -27.35 19.52
CA MET A 348 4.18 -28.74 19.52
C MET A 348 5.09 -28.95 18.30
N PRO A 349 6.34 -29.39 18.48
CA PRO A 349 7.21 -29.67 17.35
C PRO A 349 6.61 -30.79 16.50
N VAL A 350 6.55 -30.56 15.20
CA VAL A 350 5.95 -31.52 14.26
C VAL A 350 7.06 -32.28 13.56
N GLN A 351 6.97 -33.61 13.60
CA GLN A 351 7.83 -34.46 12.80
C GLN A 351 7.32 -34.52 11.36
N ARG A 352 8.20 -34.14 10.42
CA ARG A 352 8.00 -34.22 8.99
C ARG A 352 8.84 -35.38 8.46
N LEU A 353 8.20 -36.28 7.73
CA LEU A 353 8.80 -37.49 7.17
C LEU A 353 8.86 -37.34 5.66
N ALA A 354 9.90 -37.85 5.01
CA ALA A 354 9.87 -38.03 3.57
C ALA A 354 8.75 -39.03 3.18
N PRO A 355 8.12 -38.87 2.00
CA PRO A 355 7.16 -39.86 1.49
C PRO A 355 7.80 -41.24 1.39
N VAL A 356 7.21 -42.26 2.03
CA VAL A 356 7.71 -43.64 2.00
C VAL A 356 7.10 -44.44 0.84
N GLU A 357 5.90 -44.06 0.39
CA GLU A 357 5.21 -44.67 -0.74
C GLU A 357 5.25 -43.77 -1.96
N LYS A 358 5.41 -44.38 -3.14
CA LYS A 358 5.10 -43.74 -4.43
C LYS A 358 3.65 -43.26 -4.35
N LEU A 359 3.46 -41.97 -4.12
CA LEU A 359 2.15 -41.35 -4.16
C LEU A 359 1.49 -41.72 -5.49
N PRO A 360 0.23 -42.22 -5.49
CA PRO A 360 -0.43 -42.64 -6.71
C PRO A 360 -0.46 -41.49 -7.73
N ASP A 361 -0.20 -41.84 -9.00
CA ASP A 361 -0.27 -40.95 -10.16
C ASP A 361 -1.73 -40.46 -10.35
N ASP A 362 -2.15 -39.46 -9.58
CA ASP A 362 -3.48 -38.84 -9.66
C ASP A 362 -3.35 -37.29 -9.79
N PRO A 363 -4.40 -36.59 -10.28
CA PRO A 363 -4.34 -35.49 -11.27
C PRO A 363 -3.57 -34.22 -10.84
N PRO A 364 -3.35 -33.24 -11.76
CA PRO A 364 -2.52 -32.06 -11.54
C PRO A 364 -3.20 -31.10 -10.56
N GLY A 365 -3.01 -31.37 -9.29
CA GLY A 365 -3.54 -30.61 -8.17
C GLY A 365 -2.97 -31.07 -6.83
N PHE A 366 -1.84 -31.78 -6.87
CA PHE A 366 -1.11 -32.28 -5.71
C PHE A 366 -0.64 -31.09 -4.86
N ARG A 367 -1.52 -30.64 -3.95
CA ARG A 367 -1.10 -29.92 -2.77
C ARG A 367 -0.20 -30.89 -2.04
N PHE A 368 1.10 -30.60 -1.97
CA PHE A 368 2.02 -31.35 -1.11
C PHE A 368 1.29 -31.60 0.20
N ALA A 369 1.06 -32.87 0.55
CA ALA A 369 0.45 -33.17 1.82
C ALA A 369 1.32 -32.46 2.85
N ALA A 370 0.73 -31.57 3.66
CA ALA A 370 1.46 -30.70 4.57
C ALA A 370 2.52 -31.46 5.38
N LYS A 371 2.26 -32.75 5.63
CA LYS A 371 3.14 -33.75 6.25
C LYS A 371 4.57 -33.86 5.70
N HIS A 372 4.82 -33.52 4.43
CA HIS A 372 6.12 -33.70 3.78
C HIS A 372 6.85 -32.38 3.45
N SER A 373 6.20 -31.23 3.66
CA SER A 373 6.76 -29.92 3.33
C SER A 373 7.32 -29.21 4.57
N LEU A 374 8.49 -28.61 4.43
CA LEU A 374 9.05 -27.62 5.36
C LEU A 374 8.73 -26.24 4.81
N VAL A 375 8.24 -25.34 5.66
CA VAL A 375 7.76 -24.03 5.21
C VAL A 375 8.76 -22.94 5.58
N ALA A 376 8.97 -21.95 4.70
CA ALA A 376 9.82 -20.81 4.99
C ALA A 376 9.33 -20.06 6.24
N GLY A 377 10.26 -19.74 7.15
CA GLY A 377 9.94 -19.07 8.42
C GLY A 377 9.71 -20.01 9.60
N THR A 378 9.65 -21.32 9.39
CA THR A 378 9.76 -22.32 10.46
C THR A 378 11.23 -22.60 10.78
N SER A 379 11.51 -23.24 11.91
CA SER A 379 12.87 -23.66 12.27
C SER A 379 12.95 -25.16 12.42
N VAL A 380 14.01 -25.78 11.88
CA VAL A 380 14.32 -27.19 12.08
C VAL A 380 15.05 -27.32 13.40
N LEU A 381 14.46 -28.05 14.34
CA LEU A 381 15.05 -28.29 15.67
C LEU A 381 16.03 -29.46 15.62
N GLN A 382 15.62 -30.54 14.97
CA GLN A 382 16.40 -31.77 14.90
C GLN A 382 16.22 -32.43 13.54
N VAL A 383 17.32 -32.97 13.04
CA VAL A 383 17.34 -33.82 11.85
C VAL A 383 17.63 -35.25 12.32
N VAL A 384 16.82 -36.22 11.91
CA VAL A 384 16.95 -37.62 12.34
C VAL A 384 18.15 -38.28 11.66
N ASP A 385 18.37 -37.96 10.38
CA ASP A 385 19.46 -38.53 9.57
C ASP A 385 20.40 -37.44 9.03
N ASN A 386 21.71 -37.70 9.07
CA ASN A 386 22.72 -36.81 8.47
C ASN A 386 22.57 -36.65 6.94
N GLU A 387 21.78 -37.52 6.30
CA GLU A 387 21.43 -37.49 4.87
C GLU A 387 19.97 -37.09 4.63
N THR A 388 19.50 -36.06 5.32
CA THR A 388 18.16 -35.50 5.07
C THR A 388 18.23 -34.49 3.93
N TRP A 389 17.59 -34.85 2.81
CA TRP A 389 17.57 -34.07 1.58
C TRP A 389 16.16 -33.55 1.30
N ALA A 390 16.08 -32.29 0.90
CA ALA A 390 14.82 -31.66 0.55
C ALA A 390 14.94 -30.88 -0.77
N LEU A 391 13.85 -30.82 -1.52
CA LEU A 391 13.74 -30.07 -2.77
C LEU A 391 13.15 -28.69 -2.50
N ALA A 392 13.78 -27.63 -3.01
CA ALA A 392 13.20 -26.29 -3.00
C ALA A 392 11.98 -26.22 -3.94
N THR A 393 10.81 -25.93 -3.39
CA THR A 393 9.56 -25.86 -4.17
C THR A 393 9.22 -24.42 -4.54
N HIS A 394 9.18 -23.52 -3.57
CA HIS A 394 8.81 -22.12 -3.75
C HIS A 394 9.88 -21.24 -3.11
N THR A 395 10.25 -20.15 -3.78
CA THR A 395 11.23 -19.17 -3.31
C THR A 395 10.62 -17.76 -3.26
N GLY A 396 11.21 -16.88 -2.46
CA GLY A 396 10.85 -15.47 -2.32
C GLY A 396 9.39 -15.27 -1.93
N ILE A 397 8.69 -14.45 -2.72
CA ILE A 397 7.28 -14.08 -2.50
C ILE A 397 6.29 -15.25 -2.65
N HIS A 398 6.70 -16.32 -3.35
CA HIS A 398 5.83 -17.46 -3.62
C HIS A 398 5.71 -18.42 -2.44
N THR A 399 6.63 -18.33 -1.47
CA THR A 399 6.57 -19.07 -0.21
C THR A 399 5.32 -18.73 0.60
N GLN A 400 4.90 -19.60 1.52
CA GLN A 400 3.76 -19.29 2.40
C GLN A 400 4.01 -18.02 3.23
N LYS A 401 5.22 -17.85 3.77
CA LYS A 401 5.64 -16.61 4.46
C LYS A 401 5.57 -15.40 3.54
N GLY A 402 6.05 -15.53 2.30
CA GLY A 402 5.98 -14.48 1.28
C GLY A 402 4.54 -14.06 0.96
N GLN A 403 3.62 -15.01 0.82
CA GLN A 403 2.21 -14.73 0.57
C GLN A 403 1.55 -13.99 1.74
N LEU A 404 1.89 -14.34 2.98
CA LEU A 404 1.43 -13.60 4.17
C LEU A 404 1.98 -12.16 4.18
N LEU A 405 3.27 -11.99 3.90
CA LEU A 405 3.90 -10.67 3.80
C LEU A 405 3.29 -9.82 2.68
N LEU A 406 2.90 -10.42 1.57
CA LEU A 406 2.23 -9.74 0.46
C LEU A 406 0.90 -9.11 0.89
N LEU A 407 0.12 -9.81 1.72
CA LEU A 407 -1.15 -9.31 2.28
C LEU A 407 -0.94 -8.17 3.28
N ILE A 408 0.21 -8.13 3.96
CA ILE A 408 0.59 -7.05 4.87
C ILE A 408 1.04 -5.81 4.08
N LEU A 409 1.86 -5.99 3.03
CA LEU A 409 2.38 -4.91 2.19
C LEU A 409 1.31 -4.26 1.30
N TYR A 410 0.46 -5.09 0.69
CA TYR A 410 -0.59 -4.65 -0.23
C TYR A 410 -1.97 -5.09 0.29
N PRO A 411 -2.40 -4.57 1.45
CA PRO A 411 -3.64 -5.01 2.04
C PRO A 411 -4.82 -4.56 1.16
N PRO A 412 -5.91 -5.34 1.10
CA PRO A 412 -7.08 -4.96 0.33
C PRO A 412 -7.61 -3.61 0.83
N LYS A 413 -8.07 -2.78 -0.12
CA LYS A 413 -8.66 -1.49 0.22
C LYS A 413 -9.99 -1.73 0.94
N LEU A 414 -10.02 -1.34 2.21
CA LEU A 414 -11.22 -1.34 3.02
C LEU A 414 -12.02 -0.10 2.66
N VAL A 415 -13.18 -0.28 2.06
CA VAL A 415 -14.10 0.82 1.76
C VAL A 415 -15.20 0.80 2.82
N PHE A 416 -15.35 1.90 3.56
CA PHE A 416 -16.49 2.03 4.44
C PHE A 416 -17.75 2.26 3.60
N LYS A 417 -18.84 1.56 3.95
CA LYS A 417 -20.14 1.70 3.29
C LYS A 417 -20.65 3.16 3.23
N TYR A 418 -20.16 4.02 4.13
CA TYR A 418 -20.50 5.44 4.20
C TYR A 418 -19.87 6.27 3.07
N ASP A 419 -18.64 5.95 2.63
CA ASP A 419 -17.96 6.65 1.53
C ASP A 419 -18.62 6.36 0.17
N GLU A 420 -19.12 5.13 -0.03
CA GLU A 420 -19.85 4.74 -1.24
C GLU A 420 -21.27 5.36 -1.29
N GLN A 421 -21.83 5.75 -0.14
CA GLN A 421 -23.12 6.44 -0.06
C GLN A 421 -23.01 7.94 -0.36
N LEU A 422 -21.86 8.57 -0.11
CA LEU A 422 -21.63 9.99 -0.40
C LEU A 422 -21.69 10.29 -1.91
N SER A 423 -21.11 9.43 -2.75
CA SER A 423 -21.08 9.62 -4.22
C SER A 423 -22.46 9.42 -4.88
N VAL A 424 -23.29 8.53 -4.34
CA VAL A 424 -24.65 8.27 -4.83
C VAL A 424 -25.66 9.27 -4.23
N ALA A 425 -25.41 9.80 -3.03
CA ALA A 425 -26.23 10.85 -2.43
C ALA A 425 -26.26 12.11 -3.30
N TRP A 426 -25.17 12.45 -3.99
CA TRP A 426 -25.16 13.56 -4.96
C TRP A 426 -26.17 13.35 -6.10
N GLN A 427 -26.14 12.18 -6.76
CA GLN A 427 -27.03 11.87 -7.90
C GLN A 427 -28.48 11.60 -7.48
N ALA A 428 -28.69 11.10 -6.25
CA ALA A 428 -30.02 10.87 -5.68
C ALA A 428 -30.63 12.15 -5.10
N ALA A 429 -29.83 13.05 -4.52
CA ALA A 429 -30.29 14.36 -4.06
C ALA A 429 -30.74 15.23 -5.25
N GLU A 430 -30.03 15.19 -6.37
CA GLU A 430 -30.38 15.97 -7.56
C GLU A 430 -31.72 15.55 -8.20
N ARG A 431 -32.10 14.26 -8.08
CA ARG A 431 -33.40 13.73 -8.53
C ARG A 431 -34.49 13.79 -7.46
N SER A 432 -34.14 13.67 -6.19
CA SER A 432 -35.10 13.67 -5.08
C SER A 432 -35.52 15.07 -4.65
N TRP A 433 -34.65 16.09 -4.82
CA TRP A 433 -34.97 17.49 -4.49
C TRP A 433 -36.06 18.07 -5.40
N ARG A 434 -36.20 17.56 -6.64
CA ARG A 434 -37.32 17.91 -7.55
C ARG A 434 -38.63 17.17 -7.23
N ALA A 435 -38.62 16.10 -6.43
CA ALA A 435 -39.74 15.17 -6.33
C ALA A 435 -40.36 14.99 -4.93
N ARG A 436 -39.77 15.49 -3.82
CA ARG A 436 -40.27 15.18 -2.46
C ARG A 436 -40.36 16.38 -1.52
N ARG A 437 -41.35 17.24 -1.76
CA ARG A 437 -41.86 18.20 -0.76
C ARG A 437 -42.75 17.54 0.32
N ALA A 438 -42.95 16.21 0.27
CA ALA A 438 -44.09 15.56 0.96
C ALA A 438 -43.77 14.38 1.90
N LEU A 439 -42.50 14.05 2.21
CA LEU A 439 -42.20 12.96 3.16
C LEU A 439 -41.33 13.44 4.32
N LYS A 440 -41.98 14.08 5.31
CA LYS A 440 -41.43 14.29 6.65
C LYS A 440 -41.33 12.93 7.36
N GLN A 441 -40.27 12.76 8.16
CA GLN A 441 -40.18 11.90 9.37
C GLN A 441 -39.23 10.68 9.41
N GLU A 442 -38.41 10.42 8.39
CA GLU A 442 -37.26 9.47 8.51
C GLU A 442 -35.86 10.11 8.25
N LEU A 443 -35.77 11.44 8.22
CA LEU A 443 -34.58 12.18 7.79
C LEU A 443 -33.67 12.62 8.94
N ALA A 444 -33.34 11.72 9.86
CA ALA A 444 -32.39 11.98 10.96
C ALA A 444 -31.23 10.98 10.94
N ARG A 445 -30.66 10.72 9.76
CA ARG A 445 -29.33 10.09 9.68
C ARG A 445 -28.28 11.20 9.78
N PRO A 446 -27.34 11.14 10.74
CA PRO A 446 -26.40 12.24 11.01
C PRO A 446 -25.57 12.66 9.79
N GLU A 447 -25.35 11.73 8.86
CA GLU A 447 -24.61 11.96 7.61
C GLU A 447 -25.38 12.82 6.60
N VAL A 448 -26.71 12.64 6.51
CA VAL A 448 -27.55 13.46 5.63
C VAL A 448 -27.67 14.87 6.20
N VAL A 449 -27.73 15.00 7.53
CA VAL A 449 -27.73 16.29 8.21
C VAL A 449 -26.39 17.01 8.00
N PHE A 450 -25.25 16.32 8.13
CA PHE A 450 -23.93 16.90 7.88
C PHE A 450 -23.75 17.36 6.42
N PHE A 451 -24.21 16.55 5.46
CA PHE A 451 -24.16 16.91 4.05
C PHE A 451 -25.11 18.07 3.70
N LEU A 452 -26.32 18.08 4.25
CA LEU A 452 -27.25 19.20 4.13
C LEU A 452 -26.71 20.47 4.79
N LEU A 453 -25.95 20.35 5.89
CA LEU A 453 -25.26 21.46 6.53
C LEU A 453 -24.13 22.00 5.65
N ILE A 454 -23.37 21.16 4.94
CA ILE A 454 -22.35 21.62 3.98
C ILE A 454 -23.00 22.34 2.80
N ILE A 455 -24.06 21.78 2.22
CA ILE A 455 -24.80 22.43 1.13
C ILE A 455 -25.45 23.73 1.61
N TYR A 456 -26.01 23.74 2.82
CA TYR A 456 -26.59 24.94 3.42
C TYR A 456 -25.52 26.00 3.72
N ALA A 457 -24.36 25.60 4.23
CA ALA A 457 -23.22 26.49 4.42
C ALA A 457 -22.73 27.06 3.09
N PHE A 458 -22.63 26.24 2.04
CA PHE A 458 -22.26 26.71 0.70
C PHE A 458 -23.32 27.66 0.13
N ALA A 459 -24.61 27.33 0.24
CA ALA A 459 -25.71 28.20 -0.20
C ALA A 459 -25.77 29.50 0.61
N LEU A 460 -25.49 29.45 1.92
CA LEU A 460 -25.39 30.61 2.79
C LEU A 460 -24.21 31.49 2.38
N VAL A 461 -23.05 30.90 2.09
CA VAL A 461 -21.86 31.61 1.59
C VAL A 461 -22.15 32.26 0.25
N VAL A 462 -22.76 31.56 -0.71
CA VAL A 462 -23.17 32.13 -2.01
C VAL A 462 -24.20 33.26 -1.83
N LYS A 463 -25.14 33.11 -0.89
CA LYS A 463 -26.15 34.13 -0.59
C LYS A 463 -25.53 35.35 0.11
N LEU A 464 -24.61 35.15 1.05
CA LEU A 464 -23.83 36.20 1.69
C LEU A 464 -22.95 36.92 0.66
N MET A 465 -22.34 36.18 -0.27
CA MET A 465 -21.57 36.73 -1.38
C MET A 465 -22.43 37.59 -2.31
N ARG A 466 -23.64 37.15 -2.63
CA ARG A 466 -24.59 37.94 -3.44
C ARG A 466 -25.07 39.18 -2.69
N VAL A 467 -25.30 39.09 -1.39
CA VAL A 467 -25.70 40.23 -0.55
C VAL A 467 -24.55 41.22 -0.36
N MET A 468 -23.32 40.73 -0.16
CA MET A 468 -22.10 41.53 -0.13
C MET A 468 -21.88 42.22 -1.47
N TYR A 469 -21.96 41.49 -2.60
CA TYR A 469 -21.84 42.09 -3.93
C TYR A 469 -22.87 43.20 -4.16
N VAL A 470 -24.15 42.94 -3.89
CA VAL A 470 -25.21 43.94 -4.12
C VAL A 470 -25.11 45.14 -3.16
N ARG A 471 -24.66 44.95 -1.91
CA ARG A 471 -24.53 46.06 -0.95
C ARG A 471 -23.22 46.83 -1.11
N TYR A 472 -22.07 46.15 -1.22
CA TYR A 472 -20.75 46.79 -1.30
C TYR A 472 -20.40 47.27 -2.72
N ALA A 473 -20.68 46.51 -3.79
CA ALA A 473 -20.30 46.92 -5.15
C ALA A 473 -21.17 48.09 -5.66
N VAL A 474 -22.47 48.12 -5.28
CA VAL A 474 -23.39 49.19 -5.70
C VAL A 474 -23.21 50.47 -4.87
N GLN A 475 -22.83 50.38 -3.58
CA GLN A 475 -22.67 51.58 -2.74
C GLN A 475 -21.24 52.17 -2.74
N GLN A 476 -20.18 51.38 -2.94
CA GLN A 476 -18.78 51.86 -2.85
C GLN A 476 -17.95 51.73 -4.14
N LYS A 477 -18.53 51.33 -5.28
CA LYS A 477 -17.81 51.17 -6.57
C LYS A 477 -16.52 50.32 -6.48
N LEU A 478 -16.52 49.26 -5.68
CA LEU A 478 -15.37 48.36 -5.56
C LEU A 478 -15.14 47.53 -6.84
N PRO A 479 -13.88 47.23 -7.20
CA PRO A 479 -13.56 46.42 -8.38
C PRO A 479 -14.05 44.97 -8.23
N LEU A 480 -14.41 44.35 -9.37
CA LEU A 480 -14.93 42.98 -9.44
C LEU A 480 -13.99 41.95 -8.79
N THR A 481 -12.69 42.19 -8.90
CA THR A 481 -11.61 41.33 -8.41
C THR A 481 -11.55 41.27 -6.88
N ALA A 482 -11.80 42.40 -6.21
CA ALA A 482 -11.94 42.47 -4.75
C ALA A 482 -13.09 41.58 -4.25
N THR A 483 -14.24 41.67 -4.93
CA THR A 483 -15.41 40.85 -4.58
C THR A 483 -15.13 39.35 -4.79
N TRP A 484 -14.55 38.99 -5.94
CA TRP A 484 -14.22 37.59 -6.23
C TRP A 484 -13.32 36.97 -5.17
N ALA A 485 -12.24 37.65 -4.77
CA ALA A 485 -11.30 37.09 -3.82
C ALA A 485 -11.84 37.01 -2.40
N SER A 486 -12.64 38.00 -1.96
CA SER A 486 -13.40 37.86 -0.71
C SER A 486 -14.30 36.62 -0.74
N GLY A 487 -14.84 36.26 -1.91
CA GLY A 487 -15.57 35.01 -2.11
C GLY A 487 -14.74 33.76 -2.02
N VAL A 488 -13.59 33.73 -2.69
CA VAL A 488 -12.66 32.60 -2.60
C VAL A 488 -12.18 32.40 -1.15
N PHE A 489 -11.84 33.48 -0.46
CA PHE A 489 -11.46 33.44 0.95
C PHE A 489 -12.59 32.93 1.84
N THR A 490 -13.82 33.41 1.65
CA THR A 490 -14.99 32.94 2.42
C THR A 490 -15.28 31.46 2.16
N CYS A 491 -15.16 31.00 0.91
CA CYS A 491 -15.26 29.59 0.56
C CYS A 491 -14.14 28.77 1.22
N SER A 492 -12.94 29.34 1.37
CA SER A 492 -11.82 28.64 1.99
C SER A 492 -12.05 28.33 3.46
N CYS A 493 -12.82 29.17 4.17
CA CYS A 493 -13.21 28.95 5.56
C CYS A 493 -14.08 27.71 5.76
N VAL A 494 -14.69 27.16 4.70
CA VAL A 494 -15.50 25.92 4.78
C VAL A 494 -14.62 24.69 5.03
N LEU A 495 -13.41 24.66 4.48
CA LEU A 495 -12.45 23.57 4.68
C LEU A 495 -11.20 24.14 5.35
N PRO A 496 -11.10 24.02 6.70
CA PRO A 496 -9.94 24.50 7.43
C PRO A 496 -8.66 23.90 6.86
N THR A 497 -7.75 24.76 6.42
CA THR A 497 -6.45 24.36 5.83
C THR A 497 -5.64 23.49 6.79
N MET A 498 -5.76 23.74 8.10
CA MET A 498 -5.06 23.00 9.15
C MET A 498 -5.62 21.58 9.41
N LEU A 499 -6.82 21.24 8.91
CA LEU A 499 -7.48 19.98 9.23
C LEU A 499 -6.66 18.76 8.77
N HIS A 500 -6.12 18.81 7.55
CA HIS A 500 -5.33 17.71 7.00
C HIS A 500 -4.04 17.45 7.80
N ILE A 501 -3.40 18.54 8.26
CA ILE A 501 -2.20 18.49 9.09
C ILE A 501 -2.54 17.84 10.42
N VAL A 502 -3.59 18.31 11.10
CA VAL A 502 -4.04 17.77 12.38
C VAL A 502 -4.38 16.27 12.27
N LEU A 503 -5.06 15.86 11.20
CA LEU A 503 -5.38 14.45 10.96
C LEU A 503 -4.12 13.58 10.74
N SER A 504 -3.18 14.07 9.95
CA SER A 504 -1.94 13.34 9.65
C SER A 504 -1.04 13.24 10.87
N VAL A 505 -0.78 14.37 11.53
CA VAL A 505 0.01 14.44 12.77
C VAL A 505 -0.65 13.62 13.88
N GLY A 506 -1.98 13.69 14.00
CA GLY A 506 -2.73 12.88 14.96
C GLY A 506 -2.48 11.38 14.77
N GLN A 507 -2.55 10.88 13.53
CA GLN A 507 -2.27 9.48 13.22
C GLN A 507 -0.82 9.07 13.52
N VAL A 508 0.14 9.94 13.21
CA VAL A 508 1.56 9.71 13.52
C VAL A 508 1.82 9.66 15.02
N ILE A 509 1.28 10.62 15.78
CA ILE A 509 1.41 10.65 17.23
C ILE A 509 0.76 9.41 17.84
N SER A 510 -0.42 8.99 17.37
CA SER A 510 -1.05 7.75 17.81
C SER A 510 -0.19 6.52 17.53
N ALA A 511 0.43 6.42 16.36
CA ALA A 511 1.33 5.31 16.02
C ALA A 511 2.59 5.31 16.89
N LYS A 512 3.18 6.48 17.14
CA LYS A 512 4.36 6.65 18.00
C LYS A 512 4.04 6.28 19.45
N ARG A 513 2.90 6.74 19.98
CA ARG A 513 2.42 6.38 21.32
C ARG A 513 2.21 4.88 21.47
N LEU A 514 1.63 4.21 20.48
CA LEU A 514 1.49 2.75 20.49
C LEU A 514 2.85 2.03 20.58
N LYS A 515 3.88 2.57 19.93
CA LYS A 515 5.23 2.00 20.02
C LYS A 515 5.87 2.26 21.40
N GLU A 516 5.80 3.49 21.89
CA GLU A 516 6.50 3.93 23.11
C GLU A 516 5.82 3.48 24.40
N GLN A 517 4.49 3.59 24.49
CA GLN A 517 3.76 3.22 25.70
C GLN A 517 3.78 1.71 25.95
N THR A 518 3.65 0.90 24.89
CA THR A 518 3.74 -0.56 25.06
C THR A 518 5.15 -1.00 25.43
N ALA A 519 6.18 -0.30 24.97
CA ALA A 519 7.56 -0.57 25.39
C ALA A 519 7.84 -0.23 26.86
N LEU A 520 7.02 0.61 27.49
CA LEU A 520 7.22 1.09 28.86
C LEU A 520 6.33 0.35 29.88
N GLU A 521 5.13 -0.07 29.48
CA GLU A 521 4.19 -0.83 30.34
C GLU A 521 4.45 -2.34 30.33
N LEU A 522 4.94 -2.91 29.23
CA LEU A 522 5.42 -4.28 29.21
C LEU A 522 6.94 -4.26 29.41
N GLU A 523 7.39 -4.59 30.62
CA GLU A 523 8.81 -4.84 31.00
C GLU A 523 9.51 -5.92 30.14
N LYS A 524 8.82 -6.46 29.12
CA LYS A 524 9.28 -7.48 28.17
C LYS A 524 8.94 -7.08 26.73
N SER A 525 9.96 -6.73 25.95
CA SER A 525 10.20 -6.96 24.51
C SER A 525 9.11 -6.74 23.44
N CYS A 526 7.88 -6.32 23.78
CA CYS A 526 6.79 -6.19 22.82
C CYS A 526 6.52 -4.73 22.48
N SER A 527 7.11 -4.24 21.38
CA SER A 527 6.73 -2.97 20.79
C SER A 527 5.66 -3.18 19.72
N ILE A 528 4.50 -2.52 19.85
CA ILE A 528 3.44 -2.61 18.82
C ILE A 528 3.80 -1.67 17.67
N PHE A 529 4.17 -2.26 16.53
CA PHE A 529 4.49 -1.51 15.31
C PHE A 529 3.27 -1.43 14.38
N CYS A 530 2.81 -0.20 14.10
CA CYS A 530 1.71 0.02 13.17
C CYS A 530 2.24 0.27 11.75
N VAL A 531 2.00 -0.68 10.83
CA VAL A 531 2.38 -0.58 9.41
C VAL A 531 1.51 0.43 8.65
N VAL A 532 0.22 0.55 9.01
CA VAL A 532 -0.73 1.44 8.33
C VAL A 532 -1.44 2.34 9.34
N PRO A 533 -0.90 3.53 9.66
CA PRO A 533 -1.46 4.43 10.68
C PRO A 533 -2.92 4.83 10.44
N LYS A 534 -3.34 4.91 9.17
CA LYS A 534 -4.74 5.19 8.80
C LYS A 534 -5.74 4.17 9.36
N ARG A 535 -5.29 2.95 9.67
CA ARG A 535 -6.11 1.87 10.24
C ARG A 535 -6.25 1.96 11.76
N ILE A 536 -5.50 2.83 12.46
CA ILE A 536 -5.60 2.94 13.93
C ILE A 536 -7.03 3.29 14.35
N ALA A 537 -7.70 4.19 13.62
CA ALA A 537 -9.09 4.56 13.90
C ALA A 537 -10.10 3.41 13.74
N LEU A 538 -9.74 2.33 13.02
CA LEU A 538 -10.58 1.12 12.91
C LEU A 538 -10.62 0.34 14.22
N ALA A 539 -9.57 0.37 15.03
CA ALA A 539 -9.48 -0.38 16.28
C ALA A 539 -10.61 0.02 17.25
N GLY A 540 -11.02 1.29 17.26
CA GLY A 540 -12.14 1.77 18.08
C GLY A 540 -13.54 1.29 17.63
N LYS A 541 -13.64 0.64 16.46
CA LYS A 541 -14.91 0.06 15.95
C LYS A 541 -14.96 -1.46 16.05
N VAL A 542 -13.93 -2.10 16.60
CA VAL A 542 -13.87 -3.55 16.77
C VAL A 542 -14.99 -3.98 17.74
N ARG A 543 -15.81 -4.95 17.32
CA ARG A 543 -16.89 -5.54 18.14
C ARG A 543 -16.62 -6.98 18.54
N VAL A 544 -15.80 -7.66 17.76
CA VAL A 544 -15.41 -9.05 17.96
C VAL A 544 -13.90 -9.07 17.94
N ALA A 545 -13.31 -9.48 19.05
CA ALA A 545 -11.88 -9.75 19.15
C ALA A 545 -11.71 -11.27 19.05
N CYS A 546 -11.08 -11.71 17.96
CA CYS A 546 -10.69 -13.10 17.79
C CYS A 546 -9.27 -13.25 18.32
N PHE A 547 -9.08 -14.09 19.33
CA PHE A 547 -7.76 -14.43 19.84
C PHE A 547 -7.37 -15.80 19.31
N ASP A 548 -6.15 -15.92 18.80
CA ASP A 548 -5.55 -17.22 18.61
C ASP A 548 -5.15 -17.78 19.98
N LYS A 549 -5.12 -19.10 20.13
CA LYS A 549 -4.75 -19.74 21.39
C LYS A 549 -3.24 -19.69 21.59
N THR A 550 -2.50 -20.29 20.66
CA THR A 550 -1.11 -20.65 20.89
C THR A 550 -0.19 -19.55 20.38
N GLY A 551 0.81 -19.15 21.19
CA GLY A 551 1.65 -17.98 20.90
C GLY A 551 0.99 -16.61 21.15
N THR A 552 -0.33 -16.59 21.42
CA THR A 552 -1.07 -15.36 21.80
C THR A 552 -1.61 -15.43 23.23
N LEU A 553 -2.43 -16.44 23.57
CA LEU A 553 -2.95 -16.64 24.93
C LEU A 553 -2.03 -17.54 25.78
N THR A 554 -1.34 -18.49 25.15
CA THR A 554 -0.36 -19.36 25.81
C THR A 554 1.05 -19.03 25.32
N THR A 555 2.06 -19.23 26.19
CA THR A 555 3.46 -19.14 25.80
C THR A 555 3.78 -20.20 24.74
N SER A 556 4.71 -19.87 23.84
CA SER A 556 5.25 -20.82 22.85
C SER A 556 6.22 -21.77 23.54
N GLY A 557 6.05 -23.07 23.33
CA GLY A 557 6.85 -24.13 23.94
C GLY A 557 6.05 -25.04 24.87
N LEU A 558 6.69 -26.14 25.30
CA LEU A 558 6.14 -27.10 26.25
C LEU A 558 6.91 -26.96 27.57
N GLU A 559 6.19 -26.65 28.64
CA GLU A 559 6.74 -26.64 29.99
C GLU A 559 6.35 -27.91 30.73
N PHE A 560 7.33 -28.55 31.36
CA PHE A 560 7.09 -29.71 32.19
C PHE A 560 6.49 -29.27 33.53
N PHE A 561 5.22 -29.60 33.78
CA PHE A 561 4.53 -29.17 35.00
C PHE A 561 4.77 -30.09 36.21
N GLY A 562 4.97 -31.41 36.00
CA GLY A 562 5.21 -32.36 37.08
C GLY A 562 4.94 -33.81 36.71
N VAL A 563 5.29 -34.73 37.60
CA VAL A 563 4.97 -36.18 37.50
C VAL A 563 3.88 -36.52 38.49
N HIS A 564 2.86 -37.27 38.08
CA HIS A 564 1.96 -37.96 39.01
C HIS A 564 2.51 -39.36 39.28
N CYS A 565 3.03 -39.61 40.48
CA CYS A 565 3.45 -40.95 40.88
C CYS A 565 2.21 -41.84 41.04
N VAL A 566 2.21 -43.00 40.38
CA VAL A 566 1.18 -44.02 40.61
C VAL A 566 1.71 -44.94 41.71
N GLU A 567 1.04 -44.95 42.87
CA GLU A 567 1.32 -45.96 43.89
C GLU A 567 0.89 -47.32 43.33
N THR A 568 1.87 -48.17 43.00
CA THR A 568 1.60 -49.60 42.81
C THR A 568 1.20 -50.17 44.17
N GLU A 569 -0.06 -50.61 44.30
CA GLU A 569 -0.58 -51.30 45.49
C GLU A 569 0.42 -52.38 45.95
N GLY A 570 1.12 -52.14 47.07
CA GLY A 570 2.13 -53.08 47.53
C GLY A 570 2.98 -52.69 48.74
N SER A 571 3.02 -51.42 49.17
CA SER A 571 3.67 -51.08 50.46
C SER A 571 3.08 -49.82 51.08
N GLY A 572 2.20 -50.00 52.06
CA GLY A 572 1.54 -48.94 52.81
C GLY A 572 2.50 -48.16 53.72
N GLY A 573 3.06 -47.08 53.19
CA GLY A 573 3.66 -45.99 53.96
C GLY A 573 3.21 -44.66 53.37
N PRO A 574 2.94 -43.61 54.18
CA PRO A 574 2.39 -42.36 53.67
C PRO A 574 3.37 -41.70 52.71
N ALA A 575 2.96 -41.53 51.44
CA ALA A 575 3.72 -40.77 50.46
C ALA A 575 3.96 -39.34 50.97
N ARG A 576 5.23 -38.97 51.18
CA ARG A 576 5.61 -37.56 51.27
C ARG A 576 5.26 -36.93 49.93
N GLN A 577 4.20 -36.12 49.89
CA GLN A 577 4.02 -35.12 48.84
C GLN A 577 5.35 -34.36 48.73
N LEU A 578 6.08 -34.56 47.65
CA LEU A 578 7.15 -33.67 47.25
C LEU A 578 6.48 -32.33 46.98
N SER A 579 6.53 -31.45 47.98
CA SER A 579 6.19 -30.05 47.87
C SER A 579 7.21 -29.36 46.96
N CYS A 580 7.11 -29.60 45.65
CA CYS A 580 7.83 -28.84 44.64
C CYS A 580 7.05 -27.56 44.35
N PHE A 581 6.89 -26.71 45.36
CA PHE A 581 6.70 -25.27 45.15
C PHE A 581 8.08 -24.64 45.19
N GLY A 582 8.78 -24.73 44.05
CA GLY A 582 9.78 -23.73 43.73
C GLY A 582 9.03 -22.44 43.44
N SER A 583 8.90 -21.61 44.47
CA SER A 583 8.56 -20.20 44.32
C SER A 583 9.43 -19.58 43.23
N GLN A 584 8.84 -19.01 42.20
CA GLN A 584 9.48 -17.95 41.43
C GLN A 584 8.69 -16.64 41.62
N PRO A 585 9.39 -15.50 41.74
CA PRO A 585 8.79 -14.17 41.85
C PRO A 585 8.16 -13.70 40.54
#